data_AF-A0A2C6L1X5-F1
#
_entry.id   AF-A0A2C6L1X5-F1
#
_cell.length_a   1.000
_cell.length_b   1.000
_cell.length_c   1.000
_cell.angle_alpha   90.00
_cell.angle_beta   90.00
_cell.angle_gamma   90.00
#
_symmetry.space_group_name_H-M   'P 1'
#
loop_
_entity.id
_entity.type
_entity.pdbx_description
1 polymer ?
#
loop_
_entity_poly.entity_id
_entity_poly.type
_entity_poly.pdbx_seq_one_letter_code
_entity_poly.pdbx_strand_id
1 'polypeptide(L)'
;MNVTTPQGALGGGGPQVSGHPQGSGGPLLISSVEEFERLAITAVTSINQAERRQAEHLLLSQTQSQNPEVWNLCLCVLERGTNPAALPVAVIVLRNTVMSQWSRRQLSYEAHQANRIKAPTASGPSLTGSAEEEEQRRQLEECENRVVQLIRSMSRILQAHALLYETNPLQAAEFRVADRQMMYAVALLVKKGLASGLKSTKETLFQMLISFLEELYSLAFSIARSGSATAFSLAPPPTLLGLNLALCQLTEISKEIVSTHLSFLQLTTQQHVDCKKAYETRVFLPLVDASFSLLNFLVNAPPAVSTPPSGLQRSPQHTLL
;
A
#
# COMPACT_ATOMS: atom_id res chain seq x y z
N MET A 1 26.31 -25.62 42.68
CA MET A 1 25.90 -25.54 44.10
C MET A 1 26.84 -24.60 44.82
N ASN A 2 26.31 -23.89 45.81
CA ASN A 2 26.92 -22.88 46.69
C ASN A 2 26.90 -21.42 46.25
N VAL A 3 26.54 -20.64 47.26
CA VAL A 3 25.96 -19.30 47.36
C VAL A 3 26.80 -18.58 48.44
N THR A 4 26.80 -17.24 48.38
CA THR A 4 27.11 -16.25 49.44
C THR A 4 28.56 -15.98 49.90
N THR A 5 29.09 -14.82 49.47
CA THR A 5 29.51 -13.56 50.21
C THR A 5 29.78 -13.60 51.74
N PRO A 6 30.44 -12.60 52.43
CA PRO A 6 30.64 -11.16 52.11
C PRO A 6 31.93 -10.44 52.68
N GLN A 7 31.97 -9.09 52.53
CA GLN A 7 32.36 -8.04 53.52
C GLN A 7 33.69 -7.24 53.41
N GLY A 8 33.52 -5.90 53.50
CA GLY A 8 34.51 -4.86 53.92
C GLY A 8 34.54 -3.62 53.00
N ALA A 9 33.64 -2.63 53.13
CA ALA A 9 33.72 -1.39 53.97
C ALA A 9 34.80 -0.38 53.49
N LEU A 10 34.68 0.95 53.45
CA LEU A 10 33.68 2.00 53.74
C LEU A 10 34.34 3.35 53.29
N GLY A 11 33.57 4.36 52.87
CA GLY A 11 33.93 5.77 53.20
C GLY A 11 33.93 6.85 52.09
N GLY A 12 32.95 7.78 52.19
CA GLY A 12 33.01 9.18 51.73
C GLY A 12 32.31 9.49 50.39
N GLY A 13 31.32 10.38 50.24
CA GLY A 13 30.80 11.42 51.14
C GLY A 13 30.55 12.77 50.43
N GLY A 14 29.74 12.80 49.35
CA GLY A 14 29.03 13.98 48.79
C GLY A 14 29.83 14.99 47.91
N PRO A 15 29.17 15.84 47.09
CA PRO A 15 27.73 15.96 46.82
C PRO A 15 27.31 15.49 45.41
N GLN A 16 26.13 14.86 45.34
CA GLN A 16 25.39 14.64 44.10
C GLN A 16 24.94 15.99 43.51
N VAL A 17 25.46 16.34 42.33
CA VAL A 17 24.78 17.25 41.42
C VAL A 17 24.11 16.39 40.37
N SER A 18 22.86 16.01 40.66
CA SER A 18 21.93 15.39 39.72
C SER A 18 21.60 16.38 38.60
N GLY A 19 22.43 16.39 37.56
CA GLY A 19 22.06 16.92 36.25
C GLY A 19 21.30 15.85 35.48
N HIS A 20 20.01 15.65 35.78
CA HIS A 20 19.10 15.07 34.80
C HIS A 20 18.95 16.09 33.67
N PRO A 21 19.30 15.78 32.40
CA PRO A 21 18.68 16.49 31.32
C PRO A 21 17.22 16.04 31.29
N GLN A 22 16.35 16.83 31.94
CA GLN A 22 14.96 16.94 31.51
C GLN A 22 14.95 17.57 30.12
N GLY A 23 15.34 16.78 29.13
CA GLY A 23 14.98 17.04 27.74
C GLY A 23 13.56 16.54 27.57
N SER A 24 12.62 17.44 27.30
CA SER A 24 11.31 17.11 26.77
C SER A 24 11.51 16.24 25.52
N GLY A 25 11.44 14.92 25.69
CA GLY A 25 11.65 13.93 24.63
C GLY A 25 10.45 13.91 23.69
N GLY A 26 10.24 14.99 22.96
CA GLY A 26 9.43 14.94 21.75
C GLY A 26 10.07 13.95 20.78
N PRO A 27 9.29 13.16 20.03
CA PRO A 27 9.86 12.29 19.00
C PRO A 27 10.65 13.16 18.02
N LEU A 28 11.94 12.84 17.84
CA LEU A 28 12.79 13.43 16.79
C LEU A 28 12.09 13.18 15.44
N LEU A 29 11.61 14.24 14.82
CA LEU A 29 10.92 14.19 13.54
C LEU A 29 11.96 14.27 12.42
N ILE A 30 11.94 13.27 11.54
CA ILE A 30 12.70 13.33 10.29
C ILE A 30 12.03 14.38 9.41
N SER A 31 12.79 15.35 8.91
CA SER A 31 12.22 16.55 8.28
C SER A 31 12.52 16.69 6.79
N SER A 32 13.40 15.85 6.24
CA SER A 32 13.81 15.91 4.83
C SER A 32 13.92 14.53 4.19
N VAL A 33 13.82 14.49 2.85
CA VAL A 33 13.96 13.27 2.05
C VAL A 33 15.38 12.71 2.22
N GLU A 34 16.40 13.56 2.18
CA GLU A 34 17.80 13.17 2.29
C GLU A 34 18.12 12.55 3.66
N GLU A 35 17.56 13.12 4.73
CA GLU A 35 17.72 12.57 6.08
C GLU A 35 17.04 11.21 6.21
N PHE A 36 15.83 11.07 5.64
CA PHE A 36 15.12 9.80 5.61
C PHE A 36 15.93 8.74 4.85
N GLU A 37 16.41 9.06 3.66
CA GLU A 37 17.21 8.15 2.84
C GLU A 37 18.46 7.71 3.56
N ARG A 38 19.20 8.63 4.19
CA ARG A 38 20.38 8.30 4.99
C ARG A 38 20.06 7.32 6.11
N LEU A 39 18.99 7.55 6.86
CA LEU A 39 18.57 6.65 7.94
C LEU A 39 18.13 5.28 7.40
N ALA A 40 17.38 5.26 6.30
CA ALA A 40 16.94 4.02 5.67
C ALA A 40 18.13 3.19 5.16
N ILE A 41 19.12 3.83 4.53
CA ILE A 41 20.36 3.18 4.10
C ILE A 41 21.10 2.63 5.31
N THR A 42 21.31 3.43 6.36
CA THR A 42 21.97 2.96 7.60
C THR A 42 21.23 1.76 8.21
N ALA A 43 19.90 1.78 8.23
CA ALA A 43 19.08 0.68 8.74
C ALA A 43 19.23 -0.61 7.92
N VAL A 44 19.45 -0.50 6.61
CA VAL A 44 19.53 -1.68 5.72
C VAL A 44 20.95 -2.19 5.57
N THR A 45 21.94 -1.30 5.44
CA THR A 45 23.29 -1.65 4.96
C THR A 45 24.39 -1.49 6.00
N SER A 46 24.14 -0.85 7.15
CA SER A 46 25.21 -0.65 8.14
C SER A 46 25.67 -1.97 8.75
N ILE A 47 26.98 -2.16 8.80
CA ILE A 47 27.64 -3.26 9.51
C ILE A 47 27.73 -3.01 11.02
N ASN A 48 27.58 -1.76 11.45
CA ASN A 48 27.56 -1.39 12.86
C ASN A 48 26.15 -1.62 13.43
N GLN A 49 26.02 -2.64 14.29
CA GLN A 49 24.73 -3.01 14.87
C GLN A 49 24.10 -1.88 15.71
N ALA A 50 24.90 -1.04 16.37
CA ALA A 50 24.40 0.05 17.19
C ALA A 50 23.76 1.14 16.32
N GLU A 51 24.46 1.57 15.27
CA GLU A 51 23.95 2.54 14.30
C GLU A 51 22.72 2.03 13.57
N ARG A 52 22.73 0.75 13.15
CA ARG A 52 21.59 0.12 12.51
C ARG A 52 20.35 0.13 13.40
N ARG A 53 20.48 -0.31 14.66
CA ARG A 53 19.38 -0.31 15.64
C ARG A 53 18.88 1.11 15.94
N GLN A 54 19.79 2.08 16.02
CA GLN A 54 19.41 3.47 16.24
C GLN A 54 18.61 4.02 15.05
N ALA A 55 19.04 3.75 13.82
CA ALA A 55 18.33 4.14 12.61
C ALA A 55 16.96 3.46 12.51
N GLU A 56 16.88 2.15 12.76
CA GLU A 56 15.62 1.41 12.85
C GLU A 56 14.67 2.03 13.90
N HIS A 57 15.19 2.34 15.09
CA HIS A 57 14.40 2.95 16.15
C HIS A 57 13.86 4.34 15.77
N LEU A 58 14.67 5.18 15.11
CA LEU A 58 14.25 6.50 14.62
C LEU A 58 13.21 6.42 13.50
N LEU A 59 13.28 5.41 12.64
CA LEU A 59 12.27 5.17 11.60
C LEU A 59 10.97 4.63 12.23
N LEU A 60 11.07 3.72 13.20
CA LEU A 60 9.93 3.18 13.93
C LEU A 60 9.21 4.25 14.76
N SER A 61 9.93 5.21 15.35
CA SER A 61 9.31 6.32 16.08
C SER A 61 8.44 7.19 15.18
N GLN A 62 8.76 7.33 13.88
CA GLN A 62 7.90 8.02 12.92
C GLN A 62 6.53 7.32 12.79
N THR A 63 6.50 5.98 12.82
CA THR A 63 5.24 5.23 12.71
C THR A 63 4.30 5.42 13.89
N GLN A 64 4.86 5.75 15.05
CA GLN A 64 4.09 5.99 16.27
C GLN A 64 3.62 7.44 16.39
N SER A 65 4.26 8.35 15.65
CA SER A 65 3.95 9.77 15.60
C SER A 65 2.53 10.02 15.10
N GLN A 66 1.84 10.98 15.73
CA GLN A 66 0.56 11.48 15.24
C GLN A 66 0.73 12.54 14.13
N ASN A 67 1.98 12.87 13.77
CA ASN A 67 2.25 13.90 12.79
C ASN A 67 1.80 13.47 11.38
N PRO A 68 0.86 14.19 10.73
CA PRO A 68 0.42 13.88 9.37
C PRO A 68 1.51 14.08 8.32
N GLU A 69 2.58 14.83 8.63
CA GLU A 69 3.68 15.09 7.70
C GLU A 69 4.51 13.86 7.37
N VAL A 70 4.50 12.83 8.22
CA VAL A 70 5.20 11.56 7.96
C VAL A 70 4.66 10.91 6.68
N TRP A 71 3.37 11.05 6.39
CA TRP A 71 2.78 10.51 5.17
C TRP A 71 3.33 11.22 3.94
N ASN A 72 3.36 12.56 4.00
CA ASN A 72 3.84 13.42 2.93
C ASN A 72 5.34 13.16 2.67
N LEU A 73 6.13 13.07 3.74
CA LEU A 73 7.55 12.76 3.64
C LEU A 73 7.78 11.42 2.94
N CYS A 74 7.12 10.35 3.37
CA CYS A 74 7.29 9.03 2.74
C CYS A 74 6.83 9.05 1.27
N LEU A 75 5.75 9.76 0.94
CA LEU A 75 5.33 9.93 -0.46
C LEU A 75 6.37 10.71 -1.27
N CYS A 76 6.94 11.79 -0.74
CA CYS A 76 8.02 12.52 -1.38
C CYS A 76 9.25 11.64 -1.61
N VAL A 77 9.61 10.75 -0.67
CA VAL A 77 10.69 9.76 -0.87
C VAL A 77 10.34 8.80 -2.00
N LEU A 78 9.09 8.35 -2.12
CA LEU A 78 8.67 7.44 -3.20
C LEU A 78 8.65 8.11 -4.59
N GLU A 79 8.34 9.41 -4.65
CA GLU A 79 8.25 10.16 -5.90
C GLU A 79 9.59 10.77 -6.35
N ARG A 80 10.44 11.19 -5.40
CA ARG A 80 11.65 11.98 -5.66
C ARG A 80 12.93 11.37 -5.10
N GLY A 81 12.82 10.26 -4.38
CA GLY A 81 13.96 9.58 -3.79
C GLY A 81 14.97 9.18 -4.87
N THR A 82 16.24 9.34 -4.52
CA THR A 82 17.36 8.99 -5.39
C THR A 82 17.96 7.63 -5.03
N ASN A 83 17.63 7.10 -3.84
CA ASN A 83 18.20 5.85 -3.37
C ASN A 83 17.20 4.68 -3.38
N PRO A 84 17.38 3.66 -4.25
CA PRO A 84 16.48 2.51 -4.33
C PRO A 84 16.36 1.71 -3.03
N ALA A 85 17.40 1.69 -2.18
CA ALA A 85 17.36 0.97 -0.90
C ALA A 85 16.45 1.65 0.13
N ALA A 86 16.23 2.97 0.01
CA ALA A 86 15.36 3.73 0.91
C ALA A 86 13.87 3.58 0.58
N LEU A 87 13.53 3.37 -0.70
CA LEU A 87 12.16 3.26 -1.17
C LEU A 87 11.33 2.16 -0.47
N PRO A 88 11.78 0.89 -0.35
CA PRO A 88 10.99 -0.12 0.36
C PRO A 88 10.79 0.22 1.84
N VAL A 89 11.78 0.87 2.47
CA VAL A 89 11.66 1.35 3.86
C VAL A 89 10.61 2.45 3.96
N ALA A 90 10.59 3.40 3.00
CA ALA A 90 9.56 4.43 2.92
C ALA A 90 8.15 3.83 2.80
N VAL A 91 7.96 2.81 1.96
CA VAL A 91 6.67 2.11 1.86
C VAL A 91 6.27 1.47 3.19
N ILE A 92 7.21 0.80 3.86
CA ILE A 92 6.94 0.12 5.15
C ILE A 92 6.55 1.13 6.23
N VAL A 93 7.31 2.23 6.36
CA VAL A 93 7.04 3.30 7.33
C VAL A 93 5.68 3.93 7.02
N LEU A 94 5.42 4.26 5.76
CA LEU A 94 4.14 4.85 5.32
C LEU A 94 2.95 3.94 5.67
N ARG A 95 3.01 2.67 5.25
CA ARG A 95 1.98 1.66 5.53
C ARG A 95 1.71 1.54 7.03
N ASN A 96 2.74 1.40 7.84
CA ASN A 96 2.61 1.21 9.29
C ASN A 96 2.04 2.47 9.97
N THR A 97 2.51 3.65 9.55
CA THR A 97 2.01 4.94 10.07
C THR A 97 0.53 5.11 9.76
N VAL A 98 0.15 4.91 8.49
CA VAL A 98 -1.24 4.98 8.03
C VAL A 98 -2.12 4.02 8.81
N MET A 99 -1.68 2.77 8.97
CA MET A 99 -2.47 1.76 9.66
C MET A 99 -2.64 2.07 11.16
N SER A 100 -1.59 2.55 11.81
CA SER A 100 -1.66 2.99 13.22
C SER A 100 -2.63 4.16 13.38
N GLN A 101 -2.54 5.16 12.51
CA GLN A 101 -3.37 6.36 12.55
C GLN A 101 -4.84 6.07 12.25
N TRP A 102 -5.13 5.24 11.24
CA TRP A 102 -6.50 4.80 10.95
C TRP A 102 -7.06 4.06 12.16
N SER A 103 -6.35 3.04 12.65
CA SER A 103 -6.85 2.19 13.73
C SER A 103 -7.13 2.96 15.01
N ARG A 104 -6.28 3.93 15.38
CA ARG A 104 -6.54 4.82 16.53
C ARG A 104 -7.83 5.64 16.35
N ARG A 105 -8.03 6.25 15.18
CA ARG A 105 -9.23 7.06 14.89
C ARG A 105 -10.49 6.21 14.87
N GLN A 106 -10.40 4.99 14.33
CA GLN A 106 -11.51 4.05 14.31
C GLN A 106 -11.89 3.61 15.73
N LEU A 107 -10.92 3.24 16.56
CA LEU A 107 -11.17 2.88 17.96
C LEU A 107 -11.77 4.05 18.75
N SER A 108 -11.28 5.28 18.50
CA SER A 108 -11.85 6.49 19.09
C SER A 108 -13.33 6.63 18.73
N TYR A 109 -13.65 6.58 17.43
CA TYR A 109 -15.01 6.65 16.92
C TYR A 109 -15.93 5.56 17.50
N GLU A 110 -15.48 4.30 17.50
CA GLU A 110 -16.25 3.16 18.05
C GLU A 110 -16.48 3.29 19.56
N ALA A 111 -15.48 3.77 20.32
CA ALA A 111 -15.63 4.01 21.76
C ALA A 111 -16.67 5.10 22.05
N HIS A 112 -16.68 6.19 21.27
CA HIS A 112 -17.69 7.24 21.39
C HIS A 112 -19.11 6.71 21.07
N GLN A 113 -19.26 5.90 20.02
CA GLN A 113 -20.54 5.25 19.71
C GLN A 113 -21.01 4.31 20.83
N ALA A 114 -20.11 3.50 21.40
CA ALA A 114 -20.46 2.57 22.47
C ALA A 114 -20.88 3.30 23.76
N ASN A 115 -20.23 4.43 24.08
CA ASN A 115 -20.57 5.24 25.26
C ASN A 115 -21.95 5.88 25.13
N ARG A 116 -22.39 6.25 23.92
CA ARG A 116 -23.74 6.75 23.66
C ARG A 116 -24.83 5.71 23.95
N ILE A 117 -24.60 4.46 23.57
CA ILE A 117 -25.57 3.36 23.81
C ILE A 117 -25.71 3.06 25.32
N LYS A 118 -24.63 3.29 26.10
CA LYS A 118 -24.61 3.06 27.55
C LYS A 118 -25.10 4.26 28.37
N ALA A 119 -25.19 5.45 27.80
CA ALA A 119 -25.68 6.62 28.50
C ALA A 119 -27.18 6.48 28.79
N PRO A 120 -27.62 6.57 30.07
CA PRO A 120 -29.03 6.48 30.40
C PRO A 120 -29.80 7.62 29.72
N THR A 121 -30.89 7.26 29.04
CA THR A 121 -31.87 8.13 28.35
C THR A 121 -32.52 9.20 29.23
N ALA A 122 -32.11 9.32 30.50
CA ALA A 122 -32.64 10.24 31.50
C ALA A 122 -32.03 11.65 31.45
N SER A 123 -30.96 11.87 30.69
CA SER A 123 -30.47 13.23 30.40
C SER A 123 -31.01 13.67 29.05
N GLY A 124 -31.73 14.81 29.01
CA GLY A 124 -32.32 15.37 27.80
C GLY A 124 -31.30 15.57 26.67
N PRO A 125 -31.74 15.95 25.45
CA PRO A 125 -30.89 16.01 24.27
C PRO A 125 -29.65 16.88 24.54
N SER A 126 -28.54 16.22 24.84
CA SER A 126 -27.25 16.88 25.03
C SER A 126 -26.71 17.24 23.65
N LEU A 127 -26.84 18.51 23.28
CA LEU A 127 -26.28 19.07 22.05
C LEU A 127 -24.76 18.87 21.94
N THR A 128 -24.06 18.69 23.07
CA THR A 128 -22.59 18.51 23.09
C THR A 128 -22.17 17.11 22.67
N GLY A 129 -22.93 16.06 23.01
CA GLY A 129 -22.61 14.69 22.59
C GLY A 129 -22.76 14.47 21.08
N SER A 130 -23.66 15.21 20.43
CA SER A 130 -23.84 15.16 18.97
C SER A 130 -22.71 15.85 18.21
N ALA A 131 -22.10 16.89 18.78
CA ALA A 131 -21.01 17.63 18.14
C ALA A 131 -19.69 16.84 18.22
N GLU A 132 -19.41 16.21 19.36
CA GLU A 132 -18.22 15.36 19.53
C GLU A 132 -18.28 14.11 18.64
N GLU A 133 -19.45 13.47 18.50
CA GLU A 133 -19.63 12.32 17.61
C GLU A 133 -19.36 12.68 16.14
N GLU A 134 -19.92 13.80 15.68
CA GLU A 134 -19.73 14.25 14.30
C GLU A 134 -18.28 14.66 14.03
N GLU A 135 -17.57 15.24 15.01
CA GLU A 135 -16.15 15.54 14.89
C GLU A 135 -15.29 14.27 14.79
N GLN A 136 -15.54 13.26 15.63
CA GLN A 136 -14.82 11.98 15.54
C GLN A 136 -15.07 11.27 14.21
N ARG A 137 -16.32 11.32 13.72
CA ARG A 137 -16.68 10.81 12.41
C ARG A 137 -15.96 11.56 11.29
N ARG A 138 -15.92 12.89 11.35
CA ARG A 138 -15.23 13.74 10.38
C ARG A 138 -13.73 13.45 10.33
N GLN A 139 -13.09 13.29 11.49
CA GLN A 139 -11.66 12.95 11.56
C GLN A 139 -11.35 11.57 10.98
N LEU A 140 -12.24 10.59 11.22
CA LEU A 140 -12.11 9.27 10.59
C LEU A 140 -12.30 9.37 9.07
N GLU A 141 -13.35 10.06 8.60
CA GLU A 141 -13.63 10.24 7.18
C GLU A 141 -12.49 10.97 6.44
N GLU A 142 -11.91 12.02 7.04
CA GLU A 142 -10.73 12.69 6.48
C GLU A 142 -9.54 11.72 6.36
N CYS A 143 -9.26 10.95 7.42
CA CYS A 143 -8.21 9.94 7.40
C CYS A 143 -8.46 8.91 6.29
N GLU A 144 -9.66 8.34 6.20
CA GLU A 144 -10.04 7.34 5.21
C GLU A 144 -9.94 7.89 3.77
N ASN A 145 -10.38 9.13 3.53
CA ASN A 145 -10.24 9.80 2.25
C ASN A 145 -8.77 9.96 1.84
N ARG A 146 -7.90 10.34 2.77
CA ARG A 146 -6.45 10.39 2.52
C ARG A 146 -5.87 9.01 2.22
N VAL A 147 -6.36 7.93 2.86
CA VAL A 147 -5.92 6.57 2.54
C VAL A 147 -6.37 6.15 1.14
N VAL A 148 -7.59 6.47 0.73
CA VAL A 148 -8.06 6.20 -0.65
C VAL A 148 -7.19 6.95 -1.67
N GLN A 149 -6.84 8.20 -1.41
CA GLN A 149 -5.90 8.97 -2.25
C GLN A 149 -4.50 8.33 -2.27
N LEU A 150 -4.03 7.83 -1.14
CA LEU A 150 -2.75 7.13 -1.04
C LEU A 150 -2.74 5.85 -1.90
N ILE A 151 -3.80 5.03 -1.83
CA ILE A 151 -3.95 3.83 -2.67
C ILE A 151 -3.85 4.18 -4.15
N ARG A 152 -4.54 5.25 -4.58
CA ARG A 152 -4.47 5.74 -5.96
C ARG A 152 -3.05 6.19 -6.34
N SER A 153 -2.38 6.92 -5.45
CA SER A 153 -1.02 7.44 -5.70
C SER A 153 -0.01 6.32 -5.82
N MET A 154 -0.03 5.35 -4.89
CA MET A 154 0.79 4.14 -4.98
C MET A 154 0.53 3.35 -6.26
N SER A 155 -0.74 3.21 -6.66
CA SER A 155 -1.09 2.52 -7.91
C SER A 155 -0.55 3.25 -9.14
N ARG A 156 -0.57 4.59 -9.16
CA ARG A 156 0.03 5.39 -10.24
C ARG A 156 1.55 5.24 -10.29
N ILE A 157 2.23 5.20 -9.14
CA ILE A 157 3.69 4.97 -9.08
C ILE A 157 4.02 3.59 -9.67
N LEU A 158 3.28 2.55 -9.26
CA LEU A 158 3.44 1.20 -9.81
C LEU A 158 3.22 1.17 -11.33
N GLN A 159 2.21 1.88 -11.84
CA GLN A 159 1.97 2.01 -13.28
C GLN A 159 3.12 2.71 -14.00
N ALA A 160 3.66 3.79 -13.42
CA ALA A 160 4.83 4.49 -13.97
C ALA A 160 6.06 3.58 -14.02
N HIS A 161 6.29 2.76 -12.98
CA HIS A 161 7.37 1.79 -12.96
C HIS A 161 7.17 0.67 -13.99
N ALA A 162 5.93 0.19 -14.18
CA ALA A 162 5.61 -0.78 -15.24
C ALA A 162 5.93 -0.24 -16.64
N LEU A 163 5.62 1.03 -16.92
CA LEU A 163 6.03 1.68 -18.17
C LEU A 163 7.56 1.79 -18.26
N LEU A 164 8.24 2.10 -17.16
CA LEU A 164 9.70 2.16 -17.12
C LEU A 164 10.34 0.80 -17.44
N TYR A 165 9.74 -0.33 -17.07
CA TYR A 165 10.25 -1.66 -17.45
C TYR A 165 10.28 -1.88 -18.97
N GLU A 166 9.40 -1.23 -19.72
CA GLU A 166 9.38 -1.34 -21.18
C GLU A 166 10.46 -0.48 -21.83
N THR A 167 10.72 0.71 -21.27
CA THR A 167 11.66 1.67 -21.84
C THR A 167 13.09 1.53 -21.31
N ASN A 168 13.26 1.11 -20.05
CA ASN A 168 14.53 1.00 -19.35
C ASN A 168 14.49 -0.08 -18.24
N PRO A 169 14.60 -1.38 -18.59
CA PRO A 169 14.45 -2.48 -17.64
C PRO A 169 15.55 -2.53 -16.57
N LEU A 170 16.74 -1.98 -16.83
CA LEU A 170 17.85 -1.95 -15.87
C LEU A 170 17.55 -0.99 -14.71
N GLN A 171 17.06 0.20 -15.03
CA GLN A 171 16.63 1.17 -14.02
C GLN A 171 15.36 0.67 -13.30
N ALA A 172 14.41 0.09 -14.03
CA ALA A 172 13.20 -0.46 -13.45
C ALA A 172 13.48 -1.57 -12.40
N ALA A 173 14.52 -2.38 -12.65
CA ALA A 173 14.95 -3.46 -11.76
C ALA A 173 15.33 -3.00 -10.35
N GLU A 174 15.74 -1.73 -10.19
CA GLU A 174 16.09 -1.12 -8.90
C GLU A 174 14.85 -0.93 -8.01
N PHE A 175 13.67 -0.75 -8.60
CA PHE A 175 12.41 -0.53 -7.88
C PHE A 175 11.69 -1.81 -7.46
N ARG A 176 12.13 -3.00 -7.92
CA ARG A 176 11.44 -4.29 -7.68
C ARG A 176 11.04 -4.55 -6.23
N VAL A 177 11.93 -4.24 -5.30
CA VAL A 177 11.66 -4.47 -3.87
C VAL A 177 10.63 -3.49 -3.35
N ALA A 178 10.73 -2.22 -3.74
CA ALA A 178 9.76 -1.19 -3.40
C ALA A 178 8.38 -1.50 -4.00
N ASP A 179 8.32 -1.93 -5.27
CA ASP A 179 7.08 -2.29 -5.95
C ASP A 179 6.35 -3.43 -5.24
N ARG A 180 7.08 -4.47 -4.82
CA ARG A 180 6.51 -5.56 -4.03
C ARG A 180 5.96 -5.09 -2.70
N GLN A 181 6.71 -4.24 -1.97
CA GLN A 181 6.21 -3.65 -0.73
C GLN A 181 4.98 -2.78 -0.96
N MET A 182 4.94 -2.05 -2.08
CA MET A 182 3.85 -1.13 -2.42
C MET A 182 2.58 -1.88 -2.83
N MET A 183 2.71 -2.94 -3.64
CA MET A 183 1.59 -3.84 -3.94
C MET A 183 1.01 -4.46 -2.67
N TYR A 184 1.87 -4.92 -1.75
CA TYR A 184 1.42 -5.45 -0.47
C TYR A 184 0.76 -4.40 0.41
N ALA A 185 1.32 -3.18 0.48
CA ALA A 185 0.72 -2.07 1.21
C ALA A 185 -0.68 -1.72 0.65
N VAL A 186 -0.82 -1.62 -0.67
CA VAL A 186 -2.11 -1.41 -1.34
C VAL A 186 -3.10 -2.50 -0.95
N ALA A 187 -2.72 -3.78 -1.03
CA ALA A 187 -3.58 -4.90 -0.66
C ALA A 187 -4.10 -4.82 0.78
N LEU A 188 -3.21 -4.52 1.74
CA LEU A 188 -3.57 -4.34 3.14
C LEU A 188 -4.50 -3.15 3.38
N LEU A 189 -4.21 -1.99 2.77
CA LEU A 189 -5.02 -0.79 2.91
C LEU A 189 -6.42 -0.97 2.31
N VAL A 190 -6.51 -1.63 1.14
CA VAL A 190 -7.80 -2.00 0.52
C VAL A 190 -8.60 -2.92 1.44
N LYS A 191 -7.99 -4.00 1.95
CA LYS A 191 -8.68 -4.89 2.90
C LYS A 191 -9.15 -4.16 4.16
N LYS A 192 -8.31 -3.31 4.76
CA LYS A 192 -8.69 -2.51 5.93
C LYS A 192 -9.92 -1.65 5.62
N GLY A 193 -9.90 -0.93 4.51
CA GLY A 193 -11.00 -0.06 4.12
C GLY A 193 -12.29 -0.81 3.80
N LEU A 194 -12.20 -1.93 3.07
CA LEU A 194 -13.36 -2.77 2.76
C LEU A 194 -13.97 -3.44 3.99
N ALA A 195 -13.15 -3.84 4.97
CA ALA A 195 -13.61 -4.51 6.18
C ALA A 195 -14.16 -3.52 7.23
N SER A 196 -13.42 -2.45 7.50
CA SER A 196 -13.66 -1.58 8.65
C SER A 196 -13.94 -0.11 8.32
N GLY A 197 -13.83 0.30 7.05
CA GLY A 197 -14.08 1.68 6.67
C GLY A 197 -15.53 2.12 6.82
N LEU A 198 -15.76 3.42 6.78
CA LEU A 198 -17.11 3.98 6.64
C LEU A 198 -17.77 3.50 5.35
N LYS A 199 -19.11 3.55 5.30
CA LYS A 199 -19.88 3.10 4.12
C LYS A 199 -19.43 3.81 2.83
N SER A 200 -19.17 5.11 2.88
CA SER A 200 -18.66 5.91 1.76
C SER A 200 -17.30 5.40 1.26
N THR A 201 -16.38 5.12 2.17
CA THR A 201 -15.06 4.57 1.88
C THR A 201 -15.14 3.19 1.25
N LYS A 202 -15.96 2.30 1.82
CA LYS A 202 -16.21 0.95 1.27
C LYS A 202 -16.71 1.04 -0.17
N GLU A 203 -17.70 1.88 -0.42
CA GLU A 203 -18.27 2.03 -1.77
C GLU A 203 -17.26 2.62 -2.75
N THR A 204 -16.48 3.61 -2.31
CA THR A 204 -15.41 4.20 -3.14
C THR A 204 -14.34 3.17 -3.51
N LEU A 205 -13.95 2.31 -2.58
CA LEU A 205 -12.98 1.25 -2.82
C LEU A 205 -13.56 0.16 -3.73
N PHE A 206 -14.82 -0.25 -3.54
CA PHE A 206 -15.46 -1.18 -4.46
C PHE A 206 -15.57 -0.61 -5.86
N GLN A 207 -16.00 0.65 -6.02
CA GLN A 207 -16.07 1.30 -7.32
C GLN A 207 -14.70 1.39 -7.99
N MET A 208 -13.64 1.67 -7.21
CA MET A 208 -12.27 1.66 -7.71
C MET A 208 -11.88 0.28 -8.26
N LEU A 209 -12.16 -0.80 -7.51
CA LEU A 209 -11.84 -2.16 -7.93
C LEU A 209 -12.66 -2.61 -9.15
N ILE A 210 -13.93 -2.23 -9.21
CA ILE A 210 -14.81 -2.53 -10.35
C ILE A 210 -14.33 -1.78 -11.59
N SER A 211 -14.06 -0.49 -11.48
CA SER A 211 -13.54 0.31 -12.61
C SER A 211 -12.21 -0.25 -13.10
N PHE A 212 -11.34 -0.67 -12.17
CA PHE A 212 -10.08 -1.32 -12.50
C PHE A 212 -10.27 -2.66 -13.22
N LEU A 213 -11.25 -3.46 -12.82
CA LEU A 213 -11.61 -4.71 -13.48
C LEU A 213 -12.15 -4.48 -14.90
N GLU A 214 -12.99 -3.47 -15.08
CA GLU A 214 -13.55 -3.08 -16.38
C GLU A 214 -12.45 -2.60 -17.34
N GLU A 215 -11.53 -1.76 -16.86
CA GLU A 215 -10.35 -1.33 -17.62
C GLU A 215 -9.48 -2.52 -18.02
N LEU A 216 -9.22 -3.44 -17.08
CA LEU A 216 -8.46 -4.67 -17.33
C LEU A 216 -9.10 -5.56 -18.39
N TYR A 217 -10.41 -5.73 -18.32
CA TYR A 217 -11.17 -6.49 -19.29
C TYR A 217 -11.09 -5.85 -20.68
N SER A 218 -11.35 -4.55 -20.76
CA SER A 218 -11.30 -3.78 -22.01
C SER A 218 -9.92 -3.86 -22.66
N LEU A 219 -8.88 -3.75 -21.83
CA LEU A 219 -7.48 -3.91 -22.20
C LEU A 219 -7.20 -5.31 -22.77
N ALA A 220 -7.59 -6.36 -22.05
CA ALA A 220 -7.32 -7.74 -22.44
C ALA A 220 -8.04 -8.14 -23.75
N PHE A 221 -9.32 -7.78 -23.89
CA PHE A 221 -10.07 -8.02 -25.13
C PHE A 221 -9.52 -7.23 -26.31
N SER A 222 -9.04 -6.01 -26.07
CA SER A 222 -8.41 -5.19 -27.10
C SER A 222 -7.14 -5.85 -27.62
N ILE A 223 -6.21 -6.24 -26.73
CA ILE A 223 -4.98 -6.96 -27.10
C ILE A 223 -5.30 -8.25 -27.86
N ALA A 224 -6.29 -9.01 -27.38
CA ALA A 224 -6.70 -10.27 -28.00
C ALA A 224 -7.30 -10.07 -29.42
N ARG A 225 -8.01 -8.97 -29.68
CA ARG A 225 -8.62 -8.69 -31.00
C ARG A 225 -7.64 -8.12 -32.01
N SER A 226 -6.72 -7.24 -31.60
CA SER A 226 -5.83 -6.55 -32.54
C SER A 226 -4.52 -7.29 -32.80
N GLY A 227 -4.23 -8.37 -32.07
CA GLY A 227 -2.97 -9.13 -32.19
C GLY A 227 -1.70 -8.30 -31.89
N SER A 228 -1.90 -7.04 -31.48
CA SER A 228 -0.89 -6.04 -31.20
C SER A 228 -1.48 -4.99 -30.24
N ALA A 229 -0.71 -4.63 -29.22
CA ALA A 229 -0.99 -3.57 -28.25
C ALA A 229 -1.06 -2.16 -28.86
N THR A 230 -0.79 -2.00 -30.16
CA THR A 230 -0.59 -0.69 -30.83
C THR A 230 -1.84 -0.04 -31.41
N ALA A 231 -3.03 -0.64 -31.26
CA ALA A 231 -4.24 -0.19 -31.99
C ALA A 231 -5.05 0.93 -31.31
N PHE A 232 -4.59 1.55 -30.22
CA PHE A 232 -5.38 2.54 -29.47
C PHE A 232 -4.68 3.88 -29.24
N SER A 233 -5.42 4.95 -29.52
CA SER A 233 -5.10 6.36 -29.28
C SER A 233 -5.46 6.82 -27.86
N LEU A 234 -5.33 5.94 -26.86
CA LEU A 234 -5.26 6.34 -25.46
C LEU A 234 -3.78 6.38 -25.11
N ALA A 235 -3.26 7.56 -24.78
CA ALA A 235 -1.88 7.72 -24.36
C ALA A 235 -1.79 7.58 -22.83
N PRO A 236 -0.93 6.71 -22.30
CA PRO A 236 -0.09 5.74 -23.02
C PRO A 236 -0.89 4.52 -23.52
N PRO A 237 -0.47 3.90 -24.65
CA PRO A 237 -1.18 2.77 -25.22
C PRO A 237 -1.27 1.59 -24.23
N PRO A 238 -2.34 0.80 -24.31
CA PRO A 238 -2.55 -0.38 -23.47
C PRO A 238 -1.39 -1.39 -23.59
N THR A 239 -0.56 -1.55 -22.55
CA THR A 239 0.60 -2.46 -22.63
C THR A 239 0.36 -3.80 -21.93
N LEU A 240 0.98 -4.88 -22.43
CA LEU A 240 0.96 -6.20 -21.79
C LEU A 240 1.52 -6.15 -20.36
N LEU A 241 2.50 -5.29 -20.10
CA LEU A 241 3.08 -5.11 -18.77
C LEU A 241 2.12 -4.39 -17.82
N GLY A 242 1.37 -3.40 -18.31
CA GLY A 242 0.30 -2.75 -17.55
C GLY A 242 -0.81 -3.74 -17.18
N LEU A 243 -1.22 -4.60 -18.13
CA LEU A 243 -2.16 -5.71 -17.88
C LEU A 243 -1.62 -6.66 -16.80
N ASN A 244 -0.35 -7.06 -16.91
CA ASN A 244 0.28 -7.96 -15.94
C ASN A 244 0.37 -7.34 -14.53
N LEU A 245 0.79 -6.08 -14.43
CA LEU A 245 0.83 -5.34 -13.16
C LEU A 245 -0.56 -5.34 -12.51
N ALA A 246 -1.58 -5.03 -13.29
CA ALA A 246 -2.92 -4.89 -12.79
C ALA A 246 -3.52 -6.23 -12.32
N LEU A 247 -3.24 -7.33 -13.03
CA LEU A 247 -3.52 -8.69 -12.57
C LEU A 247 -2.74 -9.04 -11.29
N CYS A 248 -1.46 -8.65 -11.18
CA CYS A 248 -0.68 -8.82 -9.96
C CYS A 248 -1.30 -8.06 -8.78
N GLN A 249 -1.74 -6.82 -8.97
CA GLN A 249 -2.39 -6.04 -7.91
C GLN A 249 -3.69 -6.70 -7.44
N LEU A 250 -4.58 -7.12 -8.37
CA LEU A 250 -5.80 -7.85 -8.01
C LEU A 250 -5.50 -9.17 -7.32
N THR A 251 -4.45 -9.86 -7.73
CA THR A 251 -4.01 -11.12 -7.10
C THR A 251 -3.56 -10.88 -5.66
N GLU A 252 -2.73 -9.87 -5.42
CA GLU A 252 -2.27 -9.53 -4.05
C GLU A 252 -3.43 -9.05 -3.17
N ILE A 253 -4.35 -8.24 -3.70
CA ILE A 253 -5.58 -7.85 -3.00
C ILE A 253 -6.42 -9.08 -2.64
N SER A 254 -6.61 -10.01 -3.59
CA SER A 254 -7.40 -11.22 -3.37
C SER A 254 -6.76 -12.14 -2.32
N LYS A 255 -5.44 -12.36 -2.40
CA LYS A 255 -4.68 -13.11 -1.38
C LYS A 255 -4.83 -12.49 0.00
N GLU A 256 -4.68 -11.17 0.09
CA GLU A 256 -4.81 -10.48 1.36
C GLU A 256 -6.25 -10.55 1.88
N ILE A 257 -7.28 -10.39 1.05
CA ILE A 257 -8.67 -10.51 1.49
C ILE A 257 -8.99 -11.91 2.05
N VAL A 258 -8.40 -12.97 1.48
CA VAL A 258 -8.57 -14.35 1.98
C VAL A 258 -7.69 -14.63 3.20
N SER A 259 -6.62 -13.86 3.42
CA SER A 259 -5.70 -14.02 4.56
C SER A 259 -6.41 -13.85 5.91
N THR A 260 -6.12 -14.77 6.83
CA THR A 260 -6.64 -14.78 8.21
C THR A 260 -5.74 -14.04 9.20
N HIS A 261 -4.67 -13.37 8.73
CA HIS A 261 -3.81 -12.54 9.58
C HIS A 261 -4.47 -11.19 9.91
N LEU A 262 -5.34 -11.18 10.92
CA LEU A 262 -6.18 -10.01 11.25
C LEU A 262 -5.54 -9.04 12.26
N SER A 263 -4.53 -9.48 13.02
CA SER A 263 -3.98 -8.74 14.16
C SER A 263 -3.38 -7.39 13.76
N PHE A 264 -2.64 -7.35 12.64
CA PHE A 264 -2.05 -6.10 12.13
C PHE A 264 -3.11 -5.08 11.71
N LEU A 265 -4.24 -5.54 11.15
CA LEU A 265 -5.32 -4.68 10.68
C LEU A 265 -6.33 -4.32 11.78
N GLN A 266 -6.19 -4.89 12.98
CA GLN A 266 -7.14 -4.75 14.09
C GLN A 266 -8.58 -5.01 13.64
N LEU A 267 -8.78 -6.07 12.86
CA LEU A 267 -10.11 -6.46 12.36
C LEU A 267 -10.72 -7.54 13.24
N THR A 268 -12.03 -7.46 13.45
CA THR A 268 -12.78 -8.57 14.04
C THR A 268 -13.01 -9.68 13.00
N THR A 269 -13.24 -10.90 13.47
CA THR A 269 -13.58 -12.03 12.59
C THR A 269 -14.82 -11.73 11.75
N GLN A 270 -15.81 -11.05 12.32
CA GLN A 270 -17.04 -10.69 11.61
C GLN A 270 -16.77 -9.69 10.48
N GLN A 271 -16.00 -8.62 10.75
CA GLN A 271 -15.59 -7.66 9.73
C GLN A 271 -14.85 -8.33 8.57
N HIS A 272 -14.00 -9.31 8.87
CA HIS A 272 -13.30 -10.10 7.85
C HIS A 272 -14.26 -10.94 7.00
N VAL A 273 -15.17 -11.69 7.62
CA VAL A 273 -16.14 -12.55 6.91
C VAL A 273 -17.04 -11.71 5.99
N ASP A 274 -17.55 -10.58 6.49
CA ASP A 274 -18.42 -9.69 5.71
C ASP A 274 -17.66 -9.06 4.55
N CYS A 275 -16.42 -8.61 4.79
CA CYS A 275 -15.52 -8.11 3.75
C CYS A 275 -15.29 -9.15 2.65
N LYS A 276 -14.94 -10.38 3.05
CA LYS A 276 -14.65 -11.48 2.13
C LYS A 276 -15.86 -11.79 1.26
N LYS A 277 -17.04 -11.96 1.87
CA LYS A 277 -18.29 -12.24 1.14
C LYS A 277 -18.65 -11.13 0.15
N ALA A 278 -18.52 -9.87 0.57
CA ALA A 278 -18.79 -8.72 -0.29
C ALA A 278 -17.80 -8.65 -1.46
N TYR A 279 -16.51 -8.88 -1.21
CA TYR A 279 -15.49 -8.92 -2.26
C TYR A 279 -15.69 -10.07 -3.24
N GLU A 280 -16.01 -11.27 -2.73
CA GLU A 280 -16.31 -12.44 -3.56
C GLU A 280 -17.44 -12.15 -4.54
N THR A 281 -18.52 -11.54 -4.03
CA THR A 281 -19.71 -11.24 -4.82
C THR A 281 -19.49 -10.10 -5.82
N ARG A 282 -18.84 -9.01 -5.39
CA ARG A 282 -18.75 -7.77 -6.19
C ARG A 282 -17.54 -7.71 -7.11
N VAL A 283 -16.48 -8.47 -6.84
CA VAL A 283 -15.19 -8.34 -7.54
C VAL A 283 -14.68 -9.68 -8.04
N PHE A 284 -14.54 -10.68 -7.15
CA PHE A 284 -13.89 -11.94 -7.51
C PHE A 284 -14.69 -12.77 -8.52
N LEU A 285 -16.00 -12.96 -8.30
CA LEU A 285 -16.85 -13.69 -9.24
C LEU A 285 -16.89 -13.01 -10.63
N PRO A 286 -17.13 -11.68 -10.74
CA PRO A 286 -17.00 -10.97 -12.01
C PRO A 286 -15.63 -11.14 -12.69
N LEU A 287 -14.53 -11.15 -11.91
CA LEU A 287 -13.19 -11.38 -12.45
C LEU A 287 -13.03 -12.79 -13.03
N VAL A 288 -13.59 -13.81 -12.36
CA VAL A 288 -13.57 -15.20 -12.83
C VAL A 288 -14.39 -15.33 -14.13
N ASP A 289 -15.60 -14.79 -14.17
CA ASP A 289 -16.47 -14.80 -15.35
C ASP A 289 -15.83 -14.08 -16.54
N ALA A 290 -15.21 -12.93 -16.28
CA ALA A 290 -14.45 -12.17 -17.28
C ALA A 290 -13.25 -12.96 -17.81
N SER A 291 -12.51 -13.65 -16.92
CA SER A 291 -11.36 -14.48 -17.30
C SER A 291 -11.78 -15.66 -18.17
N PHE A 292 -12.87 -16.35 -17.83
CA PHE A 292 -13.43 -17.42 -18.67
C PHE A 292 -13.90 -16.89 -20.02
N SER A 293 -14.53 -15.72 -20.05
CA SER A 293 -14.96 -15.07 -21.30
C SER A 293 -13.77 -14.75 -22.21
N LEU A 294 -12.67 -14.23 -21.65
CA LEU A 294 -11.44 -13.96 -22.38
C LEU A 294 -10.78 -15.25 -22.88
N LEU A 295 -10.68 -16.29 -22.04
CA LEU A 295 -10.12 -17.58 -22.45
C LEU A 295 -10.96 -18.20 -23.57
N ASN A 296 -12.28 -18.17 -23.45
CA ASN A 296 -13.18 -18.65 -24.49
C ASN A 296 -13.03 -17.85 -25.78
N PHE A 297 -12.83 -16.53 -25.70
CA PHE A 297 -12.50 -15.71 -26.85
C PHE A 297 -11.18 -16.12 -27.49
N LEU A 298 -10.11 -16.30 -26.70
CA LEU A 298 -8.79 -16.68 -27.21
C LEU A 298 -8.77 -18.08 -27.84
N VAL A 299 -9.49 -19.04 -27.26
CA VAL A 299 -9.58 -20.42 -27.79
C VAL A 299 -10.40 -20.49 -29.08
N ASN A 300 -11.49 -19.71 -29.17
CA ASN A 300 -12.38 -19.74 -30.33
C ASN A 300 -12.07 -18.63 -31.36
N ALA A 301 -11.08 -17.78 -31.10
CA ALA A 301 -10.63 -16.79 -32.07
C ALA A 301 -10.13 -17.54 -33.32
N PRO A 302 -10.67 -17.25 -34.51
CA PRO A 302 -10.16 -17.85 -35.73
C PRO A 302 -8.66 -17.53 -35.84
N PRO A 303 -7.81 -18.49 -36.26
CA PRO A 303 -6.39 -18.26 -36.40
C PRO A 303 -6.20 -17.02 -37.28
N ALA A 304 -5.44 -16.05 -36.76
CA ALA A 304 -5.09 -14.87 -37.53
C ALA A 304 -4.57 -15.35 -38.88
N VAL A 305 -5.27 -15.01 -39.96
CA VAL A 305 -4.82 -15.30 -41.32
C VAL A 305 -3.48 -14.62 -41.46
N SER A 306 -2.42 -15.40 -41.31
CA SER A 306 -1.06 -15.00 -41.66
C SER A 306 -1.08 -14.80 -43.16
N THR A 307 -1.42 -13.59 -43.59
CA THR A 307 -1.06 -13.16 -44.92
C THR A 307 0.47 -13.20 -44.95
N PRO A 308 1.08 -14.09 -45.75
CA PRO A 308 2.51 -14.06 -45.90
C PRO A 308 2.89 -12.67 -46.41
N PRO A 309 4.04 -12.10 -45.99
CA PRO A 309 4.50 -10.84 -46.54
C PRO A 309 4.54 -10.98 -48.05
N SER A 310 3.63 -10.26 -48.72
CA SER A 310 3.58 -10.16 -50.17
C SER A 310 4.77 -9.30 -50.60
N GLY A 311 5.96 -9.89 -50.61
CA GLY A 311 7.21 -9.14 -50.72
C GLY A 311 8.45 -10.00 -50.97
N LEU A 312 8.30 -11.20 -51.51
CA LEU A 312 9.39 -11.93 -52.17
C LEU A 312 8.88 -12.48 -53.50
N GLN A 313 8.60 -11.56 -54.44
CA GLN A 313 8.66 -11.91 -55.86
C GLN A 313 10.09 -12.39 -56.13
N ARG A 314 10.23 -13.70 -56.36
CA ARG A 314 11.44 -14.31 -56.89
C ARG A 314 11.83 -13.57 -58.17
N SER A 315 13.01 -12.96 -58.17
CA SER A 315 13.68 -12.59 -59.42
C SER A 315 13.75 -13.83 -60.33
N PRO A 316 13.33 -13.75 -61.60
CA PRO A 316 13.54 -14.86 -62.52
C PRO A 316 15.05 -15.00 -62.75
N GLN A 317 15.56 -16.20 -62.45
CA GLN A 317 16.85 -16.66 -62.92
C GLN A 317 16.84 -16.64 -64.45
N HIS A 318 17.66 -15.77 -65.04
CA HIS A 318 18.12 -15.97 -66.41
C HIS A 318 19.55 -16.53 -66.33
N THR A 319 19.65 -17.82 -66.61
CA THR A 319 20.91 -18.48 -66.97
C THR A 319 20.93 -18.64 -68.51
N LEU A 320 22.14 -18.50 -69.07
CA LEU A 320 22.62 -18.96 -70.39
C LEU A 320 22.45 -17.98 -71.57
N LEU A 321 23.54 -17.29 -71.92
CA LEU A 321 24.49 -17.76 -72.94
C LEU A 321 25.92 -17.43 -72.52
#